data_AF-A0A4P5WAP6-F1
#
_entry.id   AF-A0A4P5WAP6-F1
#
_cell.length_a   1.000
_cell.length_b   1.000
_cell.length_c   1.000
_cell.angle_alpha   90.00
_cell.angle_beta   90.00
_cell.angle_gamma   90.00
#
_symmetry.space_group_name_H-M   'P 1'
#
loop_
_entity.id
_entity.type
_entity.pdbx_description
1 polymer ?
#
loop_
_entity_poly.entity_id
_entity_poly.type
_entity_poly.pdbx_seq_one_letter_code
_entity_poly.pdbx_strand_id
1 'polypeptide(L)'
;MSELNLYQRLGGENVVNVLVENVYDKIRDDYRVSRFFNDTDQKNQIQTLNVVVLTALNGNFNTNEFIKSVSDFFMSAFAKFKDKERLPESGLAGFGMIIGQNHPSTKWLCDSHSHLLHMIPGDSHYDAVIEHLTTSLQALNLNGEIVAEVLELAERGRDSVLGK
;
A
#
# COMPACT_ATOMS: atom_id res chain seq x y z
N MET A 1 -20.83 -2.43 -25.78
CA MET A 1 -20.15 -3.39 -24.90
C MET A 1 -19.35 -2.58 -23.90
N SER A 2 -19.49 -2.80 -22.59
CA SER A 2 -18.65 -2.10 -21.62
C SER A 2 -17.22 -2.61 -21.77
N GLU A 3 -16.26 -1.73 -21.99
CA GLU A 3 -14.85 -2.09 -21.93
C GLU A 3 -14.55 -2.69 -20.55
N LEU A 4 -13.73 -3.74 -20.52
CA LEU A 4 -13.32 -4.37 -19.27
C LEU A 4 -12.52 -3.37 -18.43
N ASN A 5 -12.81 -3.31 -17.13
CA ASN A 5 -12.02 -2.47 -16.23
C ASN A 5 -10.61 -3.08 -16.00
N LEU A 6 -9.69 -2.29 -15.42
CA LEU A 6 -8.30 -2.71 -15.20
C LEU A 6 -8.21 -4.01 -14.38
N TYR A 7 -9.04 -4.15 -13.34
CA TYR A 7 -9.13 -5.38 -12.54
C TYR A 7 -9.47 -6.62 -13.39
N GLN A 8 -10.46 -6.52 -14.27
CA GLN A 8 -10.86 -7.60 -15.18
C GLN A 8 -9.76 -7.90 -16.20
N ARG A 9 -9.12 -6.86 -16.76
CA ARG A 9 -8.01 -6.99 -17.72
C ARG A 9 -6.79 -7.66 -17.10
N LEU A 10 -6.53 -7.43 -15.82
CA LEU A 10 -5.44 -8.07 -15.08
C LEU A 10 -5.63 -9.59 -14.90
N GLY A 11 -6.86 -10.10 -15.04
CA GLY A 11 -7.19 -11.50 -14.80
C GLY A 11 -7.97 -11.75 -13.50
N GLY A 12 -8.48 -10.68 -12.86
CA GLY A 12 -9.36 -10.77 -11.71
C GLY A 12 -8.69 -11.24 -10.42
N GLU A 13 -9.52 -11.71 -9.48
CA GLU A 13 -9.13 -11.98 -8.08
C GLU A 13 -7.91 -12.89 -7.95
N ASN A 14 -7.87 -14.01 -8.67
CA ASN A 14 -6.76 -14.96 -8.56
C ASN A 14 -5.42 -14.33 -8.94
N VAL A 15 -5.37 -13.53 -10.02
CA VAL A 15 -4.13 -12.87 -10.45
C VAL A 15 -3.75 -11.75 -9.50
N VAL A 16 -4.73 -10.98 -9.00
CA VAL A 16 -4.47 -9.93 -7.99
C VAL A 16 -3.90 -10.53 -6.71
N ASN A 17 -4.48 -11.62 -6.21
CA ASN A 17 -4.01 -12.26 -4.98
C ASN A 17 -2.56 -12.75 -5.12
N VAL A 18 -2.23 -13.42 -6.23
CA VAL A 18 -0.86 -13.87 -6.52
C VAL A 18 0.09 -12.68 -6.68
N LEU A 19 -0.34 -11.60 -7.34
CA LEU A 19 0.45 -10.38 -7.47
C LEU A 19 0.80 -9.80 -6.10
N VAL A 20 -0.20 -9.66 -5.24
CA VAL A 20 -0.02 -9.06 -3.91
C VAL A 20 0.86 -9.93 -3.02
N GLU A 21 0.67 -11.26 -3.02
CA GLU A 21 1.56 -12.18 -2.31
C GLU A 21 3.02 -12.03 -2.77
N ASN A 22 3.26 -12.05 -4.08
CA ASN A 22 4.61 -11.91 -4.64
C ASN A 22 5.26 -10.55 -4.32
N VAL A 23 4.52 -9.45 -4.41
CA VAL A 23 5.01 -8.12 -4.03
C VAL A 23 5.35 -8.07 -2.55
N TYR A 24 4.49 -8.65 -1.73
CA TYR A 24 4.63 -8.61 -0.30
C TYR A 24 5.84 -9.44 0.18
N ASP A 25 6.06 -10.62 -0.39
CA ASP A 25 7.24 -11.44 -0.10
C ASP A 25 8.54 -10.69 -0.44
N LYS A 26 8.57 -10.01 -1.59
CA LYS A 26 9.73 -9.17 -1.97
C LYS A 26 9.96 -7.99 -1.02
N ILE A 27 8.89 -7.34 -0.55
CA ILE A 27 8.98 -6.27 0.45
C ILE A 27 9.57 -6.80 1.75
N ARG A 28 9.21 -8.03 2.16
CA ARG A 28 9.74 -8.66 3.37
C ARG A 28 11.23 -8.99 3.27
N ASP A 29 11.68 -9.41 2.10
CA ASP A 29 13.09 -9.76 1.85
C ASP A 29 14.00 -8.53 1.64
N ASP A 30 13.43 -7.33 1.47
CA ASP A 30 14.18 -6.11 1.20
C ASP A 30 14.28 -5.21 2.43
N TYR A 31 15.47 -5.16 3.05
CA TYR A 31 15.74 -4.35 4.23
C TYR A 31 15.48 -2.84 4.04
N ARG A 32 15.48 -2.33 2.79
CA ARG A 32 15.15 -0.93 2.50
C ARG A 32 13.75 -0.60 3.01
N VAL A 33 12.83 -1.56 2.93
CA VAL A 33 11.40 -1.38 3.22
C VAL A 33 10.90 -2.26 4.37
N SER A 34 11.41 -3.48 4.56
CA SER A 34 10.89 -4.43 5.55
C SER A 34 10.96 -3.89 6.99
N ARG A 35 11.98 -3.08 7.30
CA ARG A 35 12.17 -2.44 8.62
C ARG A 35 11.00 -1.57 9.10
N PHE A 36 10.14 -1.09 8.19
CA PHE A 36 8.95 -0.30 8.56
C PHE A 36 7.81 -1.17 9.09
N PHE A 37 7.73 -2.43 8.64
CA PHE A 37 6.64 -3.35 8.91
C PHE A 37 6.79 -4.02 10.27
N ASN A 38 5.67 -4.43 10.84
CA ASN A 38 5.62 -5.27 12.02
C ASN A 38 5.64 -6.77 11.64
N ASP A 39 6.29 -7.61 12.45
CA ASP A 39 6.57 -9.03 12.13
C ASP A 39 5.51 -10.01 12.64
N THR A 40 4.43 -9.55 13.27
CA THR A 40 3.57 -10.45 14.05
C THR A 40 2.41 -11.11 13.27
N ASP A 41 2.00 -10.59 12.10
CA ASP A 41 0.81 -11.09 11.39
C ASP A 41 0.85 -10.85 9.86
N GLN A 42 1.80 -11.50 9.18
CA GLN A 42 1.98 -11.39 7.73
C GLN A 42 0.70 -11.77 6.94
N LYS A 43 -0.01 -12.80 7.37
CA LYS A 43 -1.22 -13.25 6.68
C LYS A 43 -2.29 -12.15 6.67
N ASN A 44 -2.54 -11.50 7.80
CA ASN A 44 -3.49 -10.39 7.86
C ASN A 44 -3.00 -9.16 7.07
N GLN A 45 -1.69 -8.92 7.05
CA GLN A 45 -1.09 -7.82 6.26
C GLN A 45 -1.31 -8.03 4.75
N ILE A 46 -1.09 -9.24 4.24
CA ILE A 46 -1.38 -9.61 2.84
C ILE A 46 -2.88 -9.46 2.55
N GLN A 47 -3.74 -9.95 3.44
CA GLN A 47 -5.20 -9.87 3.25
C GLN A 47 -5.69 -8.43 3.17
N THR A 48 -5.23 -7.56 4.07
CA THR A 48 -5.62 -6.15 4.08
C THR A 48 -5.04 -5.37 2.89
N LEU A 49 -3.80 -5.67 2.47
CA LEU A 49 -3.23 -5.11 1.25
C LEU A 49 -4.02 -5.51 0.00
N ASN A 50 -4.46 -6.77 -0.07
CA ASN A 50 -5.32 -7.25 -1.16
C ASN A 50 -6.61 -6.41 -1.26
N VAL A 51 -7.25 -6.08 -0.13
CA VAL A 51 -8.44 -5.23 -0.15
C VAL A 51 -8.13 -3.82 -0.67
N VAL A 52 -7.01 -3.22 -0.27
CA VAL A 52 -6.57 -1.91 -0.80
C VAL A 52 -6.36 -1.97 -2.31
N VAL A 53 -5.65 -3.00 -2.81
CA VAL A 53 -5.36 -3.14 -4.24
C VAL A 53 -6.64 -3.40 -5.04
N LEU A 54 -7.53 -4.28 -4.58
CA LEU A 54 -8.80 -4.55 -5.25
C LEU A 54 -9.69 -3.29 -5.33
N THR A 55 -9.79 -2.53 -4.24
CA THR A 55 -10.59 -1.30 -4.23
C THR A 55 -9.98 -0.21 -5.12
N ALA A 56 -8.64 -0.09 -5.13
CA ALA A 56 -7.91 0.82 -6.02
C ALA A 56 -8.09 0.48 -7.51
N LEU A 57 -7.98 -0.80 -7.89
CA LEU A 57 -8.14 -1.25 -9.29
C LEU A 57 -9.56 -1.05 -9.83
N ASN A 58 -10.55 -0.91 -8.94
CA ASN A 58 -11.92 -0.56 -9.28
C ASN A 58 -12.18 0.96 -9.38
N GLY A 59 -11.16 1.80 -9.13
CA GLY A 59 -11.23 3.27 -9.31
C GLY A 59 -11.87 4.05 -8.15
N ASN A 60 -12.15 3.41 -7.02
CA ASN A 60 -12.95 3.97 -5.93
C ASN A 60 -12.09 4.61 -4.83
N PHE A 61 -11.33 5.67 -5.13
CA PHE A 61 -10.33 6.22 -4.18
C PHE A 61 -10.88 7.14 -3.08
N ASN A 62 -12.12 7.62 -3.20
CA ASN A 62 -12.71 8.58 -2.26
C ASN A 62 -13.94 8.01 -1.53
N THR A 63 -14.03 6.68 -1.41
CA THR A 63 -15.15 6.03 -0.73
C THR A 63 -14.77 5.63 0.69
N ASN A 64 -15.77 5.52 1.57
CA ASN A 64 -15.56 5.04 2.93
C ASN A 64 -14.95 3.63 2.95
N GLU A 65 -15.28 2.79 1.97
CA GLU A 65 -14.68 1.46 1.84
C GLU A 65 -13.18 1.53 1.57
N PHE A 66 -12.74 2.43 0.67
CA PHE A 66 -11.32 2.60 0.38
C PHE A 66 -10.57 3.16 1.59
N ILE A 67 -11.10 4.21 2.23
CA ILE A 67 -10.53 4.79 3.45
C ILE A 67 -10.39 3.72 4.53
N LYS A 68 -11.44 2.90 4.73
CA LYS A 68 -11.40 1.78 5.67
C LYS A 68 -10.34 0.74 5.31
N SER A 69 -10.24 0.36 4.03
CA SER A 69 -9.24 -0.64 3.59
C SER A 69 -7.81 -0.17 3.86
N VAL A 70 -7.53 1.11 3.59
CA VAL A 70 -6.24 1.74 3.86
C VAL A 70 -5.95 1.76 5.36
N SER A 71 -6.95 2.12 6.17
CA SER A 71 -6.87 2.09 7.63
C SER A 71 -6.59 0.66 8.16
N ASP A 72 -7.32 -0.34 7.68
CA ASP A 72 -7.12 -1.73 8.10
C ASP A 72 -5.71 -2.24 7.73
N PHE A 73 -5.21 -1.90 6.55
CA PHE A 73 -3.84 -2.24 6.13
C PHE A 73 -2.79 -1.51 6.97
N PHE A 74 -2.97 -0.22 7.25
CA PHE A 74 -2.04 0.52 8.10
C PHE A 74 -1.90 -0.15 9.48
N MET A 75 -3.03 -0.46 10.10
CA MET A 75 -3.09 -1.11 11.41
C MET A 75 -2.45 -2.50 11.39
N SER A 76 -2.68 -3.29 10.35
CA SER A 76 -2.10 -4.63 10.27
C SER A 76 -0.59 -4.59 10.03
N ALA A 77 -0.13 -3.67 9.19
CA ALA A 77 1.24 -3.59 8.70
C ALA A 77 2.19 -2.90 9.65
N PHE A 78 1.71 -1.86 10.34
CA PHE A 78 2.59 -0.95 11.07
C PHE A 78 2.32 -0.95 12.58
N ALA A 79 1.21 -1.49 13.10
CA ALA A 79 0.93 -1.43 14.53
C ALA A 79 1.75 -2.43 15.34
N LYS A 80 2.49 -1.96 16.34
CA LYS A 80 3.10 -2.82 17.38
C LYS A 80 2.08 -3.34 18.40
N PHE A 81 1.05 -2.54 18.72
CA PHE A 81 -0.04 -2.91 19.63
C PHE A 81 -1.40 -2.59 19.00
N LYS A 82 -2.43 -3.41 19.24
CA LYS A 82 -3.76 -3.34 18.60
C LYS A 82 -4.71 -2.28 19.19
N ASP A 83 -4.17 -1.28 19.90
CA ASP A 83 -4.99 -0.22 20.50
C ASP A 83 -5.61 0.71 19.44
N LYS A 84 -6.69 1.42 19.82
CA LYS A 84 -7.43 2.30 18.91
C LYS A 84 -6.57 3.47 18.45
N GLU A 85 -6.09 3.40 17.21
CA GLU A 85 -5.43 4.52 16.57
C GLU A 85 -6.43 5.58 16.11
N ARG A 86 -5.99 6.84 16.11
CA ARG A 86 -6.69 7.94 15.47
C ARG A 86 -6.09 8.11 14.07
N LEU A 87 -6.62 7.38 13.10
CA LEU A 87 -6.28 7.64 11.71
C LEU A 87 -7.17 8.77 11.16
N PRO A 88 -6.59 9.68 10.35
CA PRO A 88 -7.37 10.70 9.66
C PRO A 88 -8.32 10.08 8.63
N GLU A 89 -9.49 10.69 8.43
CA GLU A 89 -10.55 10.20 7.54
C GLU A 89 -10.23 10.34 6.03
N SER A 90 -8.97 10.56 5.64
CA SER A 90 -8.60 11.12 4.33
C SER A 90 -7.85 10.15 3.40
N GLY A 91 -8.17 8.85 3.42
CA GLY A 91 -7.60 7.86 2.49
C GLY A 91 -6.07 7.87 2.48
N LEU A 92 -5.45 7.83 1.30
CA LEU A 92 -3.98 7.87 1.18
C LEU A 92 -3.37 9.16 1.73
N ALA A 93 -4.06 10.31 1.64
CA ALA A 93 -3.55 11.57 2.19
C ALA A 93 -3.39 11.52 3.73
N GLY A 94 -4.02 10.53 4.37
CA GLY A 94 -3.79 10.22 5.77
C GLY A 94 -2.33 9.86 6.06
N PHE A 95 -1.69 9.09 5.19
CA PHE A 95 -0.26 8.79 5.32
C PHE A 95 0.57 10.06 5.29
N GLY A 96 0.31 10.97 4.36
CA GLY A 96 1.04 12.23 4.30
C GLY A 96 0.98 13.06 5.59
N MET A 97 -0.20 13.11 6.24
CA MET A 97 -0.34 13.76 7.55
C MET A 97 0.41 13.04 8.68
N ILE A 98 0.71 11.75 8.53
CA ILE A 98 1.31 10.89 9.55
C ILE A 98 2.85 10.84 9.36
N ILE A 99 3.31 10.49 8.16
CA ILE A 99 4.71 10.20 7.81
C ILE A 99 5.35 11.24 6.89
N GLY A 100 4.68 12.37 6.61
CA GLY A 100 5.21 13.42 5.74
C GLY A 100 6.60 13.89 6.16
N GLN A 101 7.57 13.83 5.24
CA GLN A 101 9.00 14.01 5.55
C GLN A 101 9.33 15.33 6.26
N ASN A 102 8.58 16.39 5.94
CA ASN A 102 8.85 17.72 6.46
C ASN A 102 8.24 17.92 7.85
N HIS A 103 7.08 17.34 8.18
CA HIS A 103 6.40 17.52 9.47
C HIS A 103 5.58 16.27 9.86
N PRO A 104 6.21 15.18 10.31
CA PRO A 104 5.46 14.00 10.71
C PRO A 104 4.62 14.30 11.97
N SER A 105 3.36 13.87 11.98
CA SER A 105 2.43 14.20 13.06
C SER A 105 2.47 13.18 14.19
N THR A 106 2.96 13.62 15.35
CA THR A 106 2.85 12.85 16.61
C THR A 106 1.43 12.80 17.16
N LYS A 107 0.52 13.67 16.67
CA LYS A 107 -0.89 13.72 17.13
C LYS A 107 -1.70 12.52 16.64
N TRP A 108 -1.38 12.02 15.44
CA TRP A 108 -2.10 10.92 14.80
C TRP A 108 -1.45 9.56 15.07
N LEU A 109 -0.15 9.54 15.35
CA LEU A 109 0.59 8.33 15.73
C LEU A 109 0.52 8.07 17.23
N CYS A 110 0.03 6.90 17.63
CA CYS A 110 0.18 6.40 19.00
C CYS A 110 1.50 5.66 19.19
N ASP A 111 1.78 5.21 20.43
CA ASP A 111 2.99 4.44 20.76
C ASP A 111 3.18 3.21 19.85
N SER A 112 2.09 2.59 19.38
CA SER A 112 2.11 1.45 18.45
C SER A 112 2.79 1.73 17.11
N HIS A 113 2.81 2.98 16.65
CA HIS A 113 3.30 3.36 15.32
C HIS A 113 4.43 4.40 15.36
N SER A 114 4.83 4.81 16.57
CA SER A 114 5.86 5.82 16.83
C SER A 114 7.21 5.53 16.15
N HIS A 115 7.54 4.27 15.85
CA HIS A 115 8.79 3.90 15.16
C HIS A 115 8.88 4.47 13.73
N LEU A 116 7.75 4.77 13.08
CA LEU A 116 7.75 5.39 11.76
C LEU A 116 8.39 6.80 11.79
N LEU A 117 8.32 7.50 12.93
CA LEU A 117 8.95 8.82 13.12
C LEU A 117 10.48 8.77 13.07
N HIS A 118 11.08 7.63 13.41
CA HIS A 118 12.54 7.48 13.44
C HIS A 118 13.13 7.06 12.10
N MET A 119 12.34 6.37 11.26
CA MET A 119 12.82 5.81 10.00
C MET A 119 12.41 6.61 8.77
N ILE A 120 11.35 7.44 8.88
CA ILE A 120 10.83 8.40 7.89
C ILE A 120 10.86 7.83 6.45
N PRO A 121 9.78 7.18 5.98
CA PRO A 121 9.70 6.74 4.59
C PRO A 121 9.82 7.91 3.61
N GLY A 122 10.25 7.60 2.39
CA GLY A 122 10.67 8.60 1.39
C GLY A 122 10.74 8.01 0.00
N ASP A 123 11.15 8.81 -0.99
CA ASP A 123 11.16 8.38 -2.39
C ASP A 123 11.92 7.08 -2.61
N SER A 124 13.12 6.93 -2.05
CA SER A 124 13.91 5.72 -2.20
C SER A 124 13.21 4.46 -1.66
N HIS A 125 12.36 4.62 -0.64
CA HIS A 125 11.57 3.51 -0.09
C HIS A 125 10.37 3.20 -0.99
N TYR A 126 9.72 4.24 -1.53
CA TYR A 126 8.61 4.09 -2.47
C TYR A 126 9.08 3.46 -3.78
N ASP A 127 10.23 3.89 -4.30
CA ASP A 127 10.86 3.33 -5.50
C ASP A 127 11.16 1.84 -5.34
N ALA A 128 11.62 1.41 -4.17
CA ALA A 128 11.83 0.00 -3.87
C ALA A 128 10.51 -0.81 -3.92
N VAL A 129 9.40 -0.24 -3.43
CA VAL A 129 8.07 -0.88 -3.55
C VAL A 129 7.62 -0.96 -5.00
N ILE A 130 7.83 0.08 -5.79
CA ILE A 130 7.51 0.10 -7.23
C ILE A 130 8.39 -0.88 -8.02
N GLU A 131 9.66 -1.03 -7.65
CA GLU A 131 10.56 -2.05 -8.20
C GLU A 131 10.01 -3.47 -7.96
N HIS A 132 9.55 -3.75 -6.74
CA HIS A 132 8.93 -5.04 -6.39
C HIS A 132 7.62 -5.26 -7.13
N LEU A 133 6.77 -4.24 -7.24
CA LEU A 133 5.55 -4.29 -8.06
C LEU A 133 5.86 -4.59 -9.52
N THR A 134 6.83 -3.89 -10.10
CA THR A 134 7.27 -4.06 -11.49
C THR A 134 7.72 -5.49 -11.76
N THR A 135 8.62 -6.02 -10.93
CA THR A 135 9.14 -7.38 -11.11
C THR A 135 8.07 -8.45 -10.92
N SER A 136 7.13 -8.25 -9.99
CA SER A 136 6.00 -9.17 -9.80
C SER A 136 5.01 -9.13 -10.96
N LEU A 137 4.71 -7.96 -11.52
CA LEU A 137 3.87 -7.83 -12.72
C LEU A 137 4.50 -8.50 -13.95
N GLN A 138 5.82 -8.34 -14.14
CA GLN A 138 6.56 -8.98 -15.23
C GLN A 138 6.54 -10.51 -15.11
N ALA A 139 6.61 -11.05 -13.89
CA ALA A 139 6.55 -12.50 -13.65
C ALA A 139 5.19 -13.12 -14.02
N LEU A 140 4.12 -12.32 -14.09
CA LEU A 140 2.78 -12.77 -14.47
C LEU A 140 2.56 -12.86 -15.99
N ASN A 141 3.56 -12.52 -16.81
CA ASN A 141 3.47 -12.54 -18.28
C ASN A 141 2.26 -11.77 -18.83
N LEU A 142 1.91 -10.66 -18.19
CA LEU A 142 0.81 -9.78 -18.60
C LEU A 142 1.20 -8.93 -19.81
N ASN A 143 0.19 -8.41 -20.52
CA ASN A 143 0.41 -7.42 -21.59
C ASN A 143 1.11 -6.18 -21.01
N GLY A 144 2.17 -5.70 -21.68
CA GLY A 144 2.93 -4.51 -21.28
C GLY A 144 2.09 -3.25 -21.10
N GLU A 145 0.99 -3.08 -21.85
CA GLU A 145 0.04 -1.98 -21.65
C GLU A 145 -0.68 -2.06 -20.30
N ILE A 146 -1.07 -3.26 -19.86
CA ILE A 146 -1.71 -3.47 -18.55
C ILE A 146 -0.70 -3.22 -17.44
N VAL A 147 0.54 -3.69 -17.62
CA VAL A 147 1.62 -3.44 -16.66
C VAL A 147 1.86 -1.94 -16.49
N ALA A 148 1.97 -1.20 -17.60
CA ALA A 148 2.15 0.24 -17.57
C ALA A 148 1.00 0.94 -16.82
N GLU A 149 -0.26 0.58 -17.11
CA GLU A 149 -1.42 1.19 -16.46
C GLU A 149 -1.50 0.91 -14.95
N VAL A 150 -1.11 -0.29 -14.50
CA VAL A 150 -1.01 -0.61 -13.06
C VAL A 150 0.09 0.21 -12.39
N LEU A 151 1.26 0.36 -13.04
CA LEU A 151 2.36 1.15 -12.51
C LEU A 151 2.02 2.64 -12.45
N GLU A 152 1.38 3.19 -13.48
CA GLU A 152 0.86 4.55 -13.47
C GLU A 152 -0.15 4.76 -12.33
N LEU A 153 -1.08 3.81 -12.16
CA LEU A 153 -2.03 3.83 -11.05
C LEU A 153 -1.32 3.87 -9.69
N ALA A 154 -0.30 3.03 -9.50
CA ALA A 154 0.48 3.01 -8.27
C ALA A 154 1.18 4.36 -8.04
N GLU A 155 1.88 4.89 -9.06
CA GLU A 155 2.62 6.15 -8.98
C GLU A 155 1.75 7.37 -8.61
N ARG A 156 0.48 7.41 -9.01
CA ARG A 156 -0.46 8.48 -8.56
C ARG A 156 -0.63 8.53 -7.04
N GLY A 157 -0.39 7.42 -6.34
CA GLY A 157 -0.46 7.34 -4.89
C GLY A 157 0.77 7.90 -4.17
N ARG A 158 1.90 8.12 -4.87
CA ARG A 158 3.19 8.47 -4.27
C ARG A 158 3.11 9.69 -3.36
N ASP A 159 2.66 10.82 -3.90
CA ASP A 159 2.64 12.09 -3.14
C ASP A 159 1.69 12.01 -1.95
N SER A 160 0.56 11.31 -2.10
CA SER A 160 -0.39 11.10 -1.00
C SER A 160 0.22 10.25 0.12
N VAL A 161 0.94 9.17 -0.23
CA VAL A 161 1.61 8.30 0.73
C VAL A 161 2.78 9.01 1.40
N LEU A 162 3.57 9.78 0.66
CA LEU A 162 4.76 10.45 1.17
C LEU A 162 4.50 11.84 1.79
N GLY A 163 3.27 12.37 1.67
CA GLY A 163 2.88 13.66 2.22
C GLY A 163 3.54 14.86 1.55
N LYS A 164 3.49 14.87 0.22
CA LYS A 164 4.04 15.95 -0.62
C LYS A 164 2.95 16.85 -1.18
#